data_AF-A0A2U3APG6-F1
#
_entry.id   AF-A0A2U3APG6-F1
#
_cell.length_a   1.000
_cell.length_b   1.000
_cell.length_c   1.000
_cell.angle_alpha   90.00
_cell.angle_beta   90.00
_cell.angle_gamma   90.00
#
_symmetry.space_group_name_H-M   'P 1'
#
loop_
_entity.id
_entity.type
_entity.pdbx_description
1 polymer ?
#
loop_
_entity_poly.entity_id
_entity_poly.type
_entity_poly.pdbx_seq_one_letter_code
_entity_poly.pdbx_strand_id
1 'polypeptide(L)' 'MNLKYQGVNSRGRREWLDTDLNQAVEEWQKEHYETCVTELEEMLNRKLSKNELQHILWLSGWDKSTIDTFRGLFIDLKE' A
#
# COMPACT_ATOMS: atom_id res chain seq x y z
N MET A 1 -7.26 8.34 -2.49
CA MET A 1 -6.52 7.65 -3.56
C MET A 1 -7.26 7.79 -4.88
N ASN A 2 -6.52 7.80 -5.98
CA ASN A 2 -7.09 7.84 -7.33
C ASN A 2 -6.30 6.90 -8.25
N LEU A 3 -6.79 5.67 -8.39
CA LEU A 3 -6.14 4.61 -9.17
C LEU A 3 -6.65 4.59 -10.60
N LYS A 4 -5.74 4.69 -11.56
CA LYS A 4 -6.03 4.56 -13.00
C LYS A 4 -5.32 3.35 -13.57
N TYR A 5 -6.06 2.47 -14.23
CA TYR A 5 -5.45 1.35 -14.91
C TYR A 5 -4.44 1.85 -15.96
N GLN A 6 -3.20 1.36 -15.88
CA GLN A 6 -2.09 1.81 -16.71
C GLN A 6 -1.71 0.74 -17.75
N GLY A 7 -1.91 -0.54 -17.44
CA GLY A 7 -1.65 -1.63 -18.37
C GLY A 7 -1.15 -2.90 -17.69
N VAL A 8 -0.33 -3.65 -18.42
CA VAL A 8 0.35 -4.85 -17.94
C VAL A 8 1.85 -4.58 -17.95
N ASN A 9 2.52 -4.83 -16.83
CA ASN A 9 3.95 -4.60 -16.69
C ASN A 9 4.80 -5.70 -17.36
N SER A 10 6.13 -5.55 -17.35
CA SER A 10 7.06 -6.51 -17.98
C SER A 10 7.03 -7.92 -17.36
N ARG A 11 6.40 -8.07 -16.17
CA ARG A 11 6.20 -9.36 -15.49
C ARG A 11 4.84 -9.99 -15.81
N GLY A 12 4.06 -9.40 -16.73
CA GLY A 12 2.74 -9.90 -17.10
C GLY A 12 1.65 -9.58 -16.08
N ARG A 13 1.89 -8.67 -15.12
CA ARG A 13 0.93 -8.31 -14.06
C ARG A 13 0.22 -7.02 -14.40
N ARG A 14 -1.07 -6.92 -14.06
CA ARG A 14 -1.81 -5.67 -14.21
C ARG A 14 -1.26 -4.60 -13.26
N GLU A 15 -1.26 -3.36 -13.72
CA GLU A 15 -0.73 -2.20 -13.01
C GLU A 15 -1.69 -1.02 -13.09
N TRP A 16 -1.78 -0.28 -11.98
CA TRP A 16 -2.54 0.94 -11.85
C TRP A 16 -1.63 2.06 -11.37
N LEU A 17 -1.79 3.26 -11.90
CA LEU A 17 -1.15 4.47 -11.40
C LEU A 17 -2.03 5.09 -10.31
N ASP A 18 -1.51 5.23 -9.09
CA ASP A 18 -2.08 6.16 -8.12
C ASP A 18 -1.67 7.58 -8.52
N THR A 19 -2.61 8.36 -9.04
CA THR A 19 -2.34 9.72 -9.52
C THR A 19 -2.11 10.72 -8.40
N ASP A 20 -2.51 10.42 -7.17
CA ASP A 20 -2.24 11.28 -6.01
C ASP A 20 -0.75 11.17 -5.60
N LEU A 21 -0.16 10.00 -5.84
CA LEU A 21 1.24 9.67 -5.50
C LEU A 21 2.19 9.68 -6.71
N ASN A 22 1.66 9.58 -7.93
CA ASN A 22 2.42 9.27 -9.14
C ASN A 22 3.25 7.98 -8.98
N GLN A 23 2.64 6.94 -8.43
CA GLN A 23 3.26 5.63 -8.19
C GLN A 23 2.42 4.48 -8.73
N ALA A 24 3.10 3.48 -9.30
CA ALA A 24 2.46 2.27 -9.80
C ALA A 24 2.12 1.32 -8.66
N VAL A 25 0.95 0.68 -8.77
CA VAL A 25 0.42 -0.34 -7.87
C VAL A 25 0.18 -1.60 -8.69
N GLU A 26 0.86 -2.68 -8.36
CA GLU A 26 0.69 -3.96 -9.05
C GLU A 26 -0.58 -4.69 -8.56
N GLU A 27 -1.07 -5.61 -9.40
CA GLU A 27 -2.26 -6.43 -9.17
C GLU A 27 -2.35 -7.10 -7.80
N TRP A 28 -1.25 -7.69 -7.34
CA TRP A 28 -1.21 -8.40 -6.05
C TRP A 28 -1.28 -7.44 -4.85
N GLN A 29 -0.88 -6.18 -5.03
CA GLN A 29 -0.84 -5.17 -3.98
C GLN A 29 -2.15 -4.36 -3.92
N LYS A 30 -2.80 -4.19 -5.07
CA LYS A 30 -3.94 -3.29 -5.27
C LYS A 30 -5.05 -3.51 -4.24
N GLU A 31 -5.53 -4.73 -4.11
CA GLU A 31 -6.67 -5.04 -3.23
C GLU A 31 -6.37 -4.67 -1.77
N HIS A 32 -5.16 -4.96 -1.31
CA HIS A 32 -4.74 -4.64 0.04
C HIS A 32 -4.60 -3.12 0.25
N TYR A 33 -3.98 -2.43 -0.71
CA TYR A 33 -3.86 -0.98 -0.69
C TYR A 33 -5.23 -0.29 -0.63
N GLU A 34 -6.16 -0.68 -1.52
CA GLU A 34 -7.49 -0.09 -1.60
C GLU A 34 -8.31 -0.32 -0.32
N THR A 35 -8.25 -1.54 0.23
CA THR A 35 -8.93 -1.88 1.48
C THR A 35 -8.42 -1.01 2.63
N CYS A 36 -7.10 -0.95 2.83
CA CYS A 36 -6.52 -0.17 3.92
C CYS A 36 -6.82 1.33 3.80
N VAL A 37 -6.73 1.90 2.60
CA VAL A 37 -7.07 3.32 2.39
C VAL A 37 -8.53 3.57 2.71
N THR A 38 -9.44 2.72 2.22
CA THR A 38 -10.88 2.89 2.41
C THR A 38 -11.26 2.82 3.89
N GLU A 39 -10.82 1.78 4.59
CA GLU A 39 -11.10 1.61 6.02
C GLU A 39 -10.57 2.76 6.88
N LEU A 40 -9.36 3.24 6.59
CA LEU A 40 -8.76 4.36 7.32
C LEU A 40 -9.48 5.69 7.05
N GLU A 41 -9.86 5.96 5.80
CA GLU A 41 -10.60 7.18 5.45
C GLU A 41 -11.99 7.20 6.10
N GLU A 42 -12.68 6.06 6.14
CA GLU A 42 -13.95 5.89 6.85
C GLU A 42 -13.78 6.10 8.36
N MET A 43 -12.79 5.44 8.97
CA MET A 43 -12.51 5.56 10.40
C MET A 43 -12.16 6.99 10.83
N LEU A 44 -11.35 7.69 10.02
CA LEU A 44 -10.93 9.07 10.30
C LEU A 44 -11.97 10.11 9.86
N ASN A 45 -13.01 9.68 9.13
CA ASN A 45 -14.01 10.54 8.50
C ASN A 45 -13.38 11.70 7.68
N ARG A 46 -12.27 11.40 6.99
CA ARG A 46 -11.57 12.34 6.09
C ARG A 46 -10.73 11.57 5.08
N LYS A 47 -10.34 12.24 4.01
CA LYS A 47 -9.34 11.71 3.07
C LYS A 47 -7.95 11.65 3.73
N LEU A 48 -7.18 10.63 3.37
CA LEU A 48 -5.77 10.54 3.76
C LEU A 48 -4.97 11.61 3.01
N SER A 49 -4.01 12.21 3.70
CA SER A 49 -3.02 13.09 3.09
C SER A 49 -2.08 12.30 2.17
N LYS A 50 -1.37 13.01 1.29
CA LYS A 50 -0.38 12.40 0.39
C LYS A 50 0.66 11.54 1.14
N ASN A 51 1.13 12.02 2.29
CA ASN A 51 2.13 11.29 3.10
C ASN A 51 1.53 10.03 3.74
N GLU A 52 0.29 10.10 4.21
CA GLU A 52 -0.41 8.93 4.75
C GLU A 52 -0.64 7.88 3.66
N LEU A 53 -1.12 8.29 2.48
CA LEU A 53 -1.27 7.41 1.32
C LEU A 53 0.07 6.75 0.93
N GLN A 54 1.17 7.51 0.91
CA GLN A 54 2.50 6.99 0.61
C GLN A 54 2.94 5.89 1.58
N HIS A 55 2.66 6.05 2.88
CA HIS A 55 2.97 5.03 3.89
C HIS A 55 2.09 3.78 3.74
N ILE A 56 0.79 3.97 3.50
CA ILE A 56 -0.13 2.83 3.30
C ILE A 56 0.21 2.07 2.02
N LEU A 57 0.60 2.76 0.94
CA LEU A 57 1.08 2.11 -0.27
C LEU A 57 2.38 1.34 -0.01
N TRP A 58 3.32 1.92 0.73
CA TRP A 58 4.54 1.20 1.09
C TRP A 58 4.23 -0.05 1.94
N LEU A 59 3.32 0.05 2.92
CA LEU A 59 2.91 -1.07 3.78
C LEU A 59 2.16 -2.16 3.02
N SER A 60 1.30 -1.80 2.07
CA SER A 60 0.52 -2.77 1.30
C SER A 60 1.38 -3.64 0.38
N GLY A 61 2.59 -3.18 0.08
CA GLY A 61 3.58 -3.92 -0.71
C GLY A 61 4.29 -5.04 0.06
N TRP A 62 4.06 -5.16 1.36
CA TRP A 62 4.63 -6.22 2.19
C TRP A 62 3.57 -7.25 2.50
N ASP A 63 3.92 -8.53 2.33
CA ASP A 63 3.09 -9.57 2.92
C ASP A 63 3.14 -9.49 4.45
N LYS A 64 2.06 -9.97 5.09
CA LYS A 64 1.93 -9.94 6.56
C LYS A 64 3.11 -10.63 7.25
N SER A 65 3.63 -11.73 6.67
CA SER A 65 4.81 -12.43 7.20
C SER A 65 6.05 -11.55 7.22
N THR A 66 6.24 -10.69 6.23
CA THR A 66 7.38 -9.79 6.14
C THR A 66 7.22 -8.66 7.15
N ILE A 67 6.01 -8.12 7.31
CA ILE A 67 5.71 -7.13 8.37
C ILE A 67 5.98 -7.73 9.75
N ASP A 68 5.52 -8.96 10.00
CA ASP A 68 5.72 -9.65 11.28
C ASP A 68 7.19 -10.01 11.51
N THR A 69 7.94 -10.39 10.46
CA THR A 69 9.40 -10.59 10.52
C THR A 69 10.13 -9.31 10.89
N PHE A 70 9.80 -8.18 10.24
CA PHE A 70 10.39 -6.88 10.60
C PHE A 70 10.08 -6.51 12.05
N ARG A 71 8.84 -6.71 12.51
CA ARG A 71 8.47 -6.48 13.92
C ARG A 71 9.33 -7.31 14.87
N GLY A 72 9.54 -8.59 14.57
CA GLY A 72 10.42 -9.48 15.35
C GLY A 72 11.84 -8.94 15.47
N LEU A 73 12.45 -8.55 14.33
CA LEU A 73 13.81 -7.99 14.30
C LEU A 73 14.00 -6.75 15.20
N PHE A 74 12.96 -5.92 15.38
CA PHE A 74 13.04 -4.74 16.25
C PHE A 74 12.64 -5.02 17.71
N ILE A 75 11.87 -6.07 17.97
CA ILE A 75 11.56 -6.53 19.33
C ILE A 75 12.82 -7.12 19.97
N ASP A 76 13.57 -7.91 19.21
CA ASP A 76 14.82 -8.55 19.67
C ASP A 76 15.96 -7.55 19.92
N LEU A 77 15.86 -6.32 19.42
CA LEU A 77 16.81 -5.23 19.66
C LEU A 77 16.57 -4.46 20.98
N LYS A 78 15.51 -4.80 21.72
CA LYS A 78 15.17 -4.19 23.01
C LYS A 78 15.59 -5.03 24.23
N GLU A 79 16.21 -6.18 24.02
CA GLU A 79 16.92 -6.97 25.05
C GLU A 79 18.42 -6.66 25.06
#